data_AF-A0A5K8ADP1-F1
#
_entry.id   AF-A0A5K8ADP1-F1
#
_cell.length_a   1.000
_cell.length_b   1.000
_cell.length_c   1.000
_cell.angle_alpha   90.00
_cell.angle_beta   90.00
_cell.angle_gamma   90.00
#
_symmetry.space_group_name_H-M   'P 1'
#
loop_
_entity.id
_entity.type
_entity.pdbx_description
1 polymer ?
#
loop_
_entity_poly.entity_id
_entity_poly.type
_entity_poly.pdbx_seq_one_letter_code
_entity_poly.pdbx_strand_id
1 'polypeptide(L)'
;MDRMTSKLTQWIEQENRDPRSARWQAALEEIMSLFIPRLEKGKLTPVNPLQEQDIPIFKSALASVDLSPGLWAAFLPPSAAALILPPADAMEELVRIDSDKPSYKIIIQRPGKESRILCTEISEYAHRPGIDIFQEGALLGSFNYETHEICLEEMTKAVRAHAWEKDKWSREDIIAYTVNWFEKVLSLEQADVSVEEKRSFFHSPTLIQTNRVDALFRLLTAFLNLRFQADPENFTASLPDKIGNGEDRMSACNALAESYLLDLLNTVRSLALLDFKKFTGQEEKKFKTEFTRSVRKLASDLDKMDS
;
A
#
# COMPACT_ATOMS: atom_id res chain seq x y z
N MET A 1 -5.42 23.14 26.57
CA MET A 1 -5.48 23.57 25.16
C MET A 1 -5.37 22.31 24.31
N ASP A 2 -6.30 22.13 23.37
CA ASP A 2 -6.28 20.99 22.46
C ASP A 2 -4.98 20.98 21.62
N ARG A 3 -4.47 19.79 21.28
CA ARG A 3 -3.21 19.59 20.57
C ARG A 3 -3.23 20.28 19.20
N MET A 4 -4.36 20.22 18.51
CA MET A 4 -4.57 20.90 17.23
C MET A 4 -4.50 22.43 17.38
N THR A 5 -5.15 22.99 18.41
CA THR A 5 -5.11 24.44 18.66
C THR A 5 -3.69 24.91 18.95
N SER A 6 -2.93 24.17 19.75
CA SER A 6 -1.53 24.50 20.04
C SER A 6 -0.64 24.49 18.79
N LYS A 7 -0.86 23.52 17.88
CA LYS A 7 -0.08 23.39 16.64
C LYS A 7 -0.40 24.51 15.65
N LEU A 8 -1.68 24.83 15.47
CA LEU A 8 -2.12 25.91 14.59
C LEU A 8 -1.61 27.27 15.06
N THR A 9 -1.67 27.55 16.37
CA THR A 9 -1.11 28.76 16.96
C THR A 9 0.40 28.86 16.69
N GLN A 10 1.14 27.77 16.86
CA GLN A 10 2.57 27.75 16.54
C GLN A 10 2.82 28.10 15.06
N TRP A 11 2.18 27.39 14.12
CA TRP A 11 2.40 27.62 12.69
C TRP A 11 2.00 29.04 12.26
N ILE A 12 0.84 29.53 12.71
CA ILE A 12 0.31 30.82 12.25
C ILE A 12 0.99 32.00 12.95
N GLU A 13 1.05 31.98 14.29
CA GLU A 13 1.48 33.16 15.06
C GLU A 13 3.00 33.21 15.27
N GLN A 14 3.66 32.05 15.38
CA GLN A 14 5.09 31.99 15.70
C GLN A 14 5.96 31.78 14.45
N GLU A 15 5.48 30.96 13.51
CA GLU A 15 6.20 30.64 12.26
C GLU A 15 5.70 31.44 11.04
N ASN A 16 4.68 32.28 11.22
CA ASN A 16 4.11 33.17 10.19
C ASN A 16 3.71 32.42 8.90
N ARG A 17 3.17 31.20 9.05
CA ARG A 17 2.59 30.42 7.93
C ARG A 17 1.26 31.02 7.48
N ASP A 18 0.92 30.82 6.21
CA ASP A 18 -0.40 31.20 5.69
C ASP A 18 -1.50 30.45 6.46
N PRO A 19 -2.43 31.15 7.15
CA PRO A 19 -3.52 30.52 7.90
C PRO A 19 -4.36 29.54 7.07
N ARG A 20 -4.54 29.79 5.78
CA ARG A 20 -5.34 28.95 4.87
C ARG A 20 -4.69 27.58 4.69
N SER A 21 -3.40 27.58 4.37
CA SER A 21 -2.61 26.35 4.22
C SER A 21 -2.46 25.62 5.54
N ALA A 22 -2.21 26.35 6.64
CA ALA A 22 -2.00 25.77 7.96
C ALA A 22 -3.26 25.06 8.48
N ARG A 23 -4.42 25.72 8.37
CA ARG A 23 -5.72 25.13 8.74
C ARG A 23 -6.04 23.92 7.89
N TRP A 24 -5.76 23.98 6.58
CA TRP A 24 -6.05 22.86 5.70
C TRP A 24 -5.16 21.66 5.97
N GLN A 25 -3.85 21.83 6.14
CA GLN A 25 -2.98 20.72 6.53
C GLN A 25 -3.41 20.13 7.88
N ALA A 26 -3.74 20.95 8.88
CA ALA A 26 -4.22 20.45 10.17
C ALA A 26 -5.50 19.61 10.01
N ALA A 27 -6.46 20.06 9.21
CA ALA A 27 -7.67 19.30 8.92
C ALA A 27 -7.36 17.97 8.22
N LEU A 28 -6.45 17.95 7.24
CA LEU A 28 -6.03 16.73 6.56
C LEU A 28 -5.34 15.75 7.53
N GLU A 29 -4.52 16.24 8.47
CA GLU A 29 -3.90 15.41 9.50
C GLU A 29 -4.95 14.77 10.44
N GLU A 30 -5.94 15.54 10.87
CA GLU A 30 -7.06 15.04 11.69
C GLU A 30 -7.89 14.01 10.93
N ILE A 31 -8.22 14.27 9.66
CA ILE A 31 -8.93 13.32 8.78
C ILE A 31 -8.13 12.01 8.66
N MET A 32 -6.83 12.09 8.40
CA MET A 32 -5.99 10.89 8.31
C MET A 32 -5.95 10.15 9.64
N SER A 33 -5.97 10.83 10.79
CA SER A 33 -6.03 10.18 12.10
C SER A 33 -7.29 9.32 12.30
N LEU A 34 -8.42 9.72 11.69
CA LEU A 34 -9.66 8.95 11.69
C LEU A 34 -9.56 7.69 10.82
N PHE A 35 -8.82 7.77 9.71
CA PHE A 35 -8.68 6.66 8.77
C PHE A 35 -7.57 5.68 9.15
N ILE A 36 -6.45 6.14 9.73
CA ILE A 36 -5.27 5.32 10.07
C ILE A 36 -5.61 3.97 10.72
N PRO A 37 -6.56 3.85 11.68
CA PRO A 37 -6.91 2.56 12.27
C PRO A 37 -7.41 1.50 11.26
N ARG A 38 -7.81 1.91 10.07
CA ARG A 38 -8.30 1.06 8.97
C ARG A 38 -7.37 1.05 7.75
N LEU A 39 -6.31 1.87 7.76
CA LEU A 39 -5.31 1.88 6.70
C LEU A 39 -4.22 0.87 7.01
N GLU A 40 -3.49 0.49 5.97
CA GLU A 40 -2.28 -0.31 6.10
C GLU A 40 -1.07 0.50 5.60
N LYS A 41 0.05 0.35 6.29
CA LYS A 41 1.28 1.04 5.95
C LYS A 41 1.82 0.61 4.59
N GLY A 42 2.23 1.58 3.78
CA GLY A 42 2.77 1.37 2.44
C GLY A 42 1.73 0.83 1.45
N LYS A 43 0.42 0.97 1.74
CA LYS A 43 -0.68 0.56 0.87
C LYS A 43 -1.65 1.74 0.64
N LEU A 44 -2.25 1.77 -0.55
CA LEU A 44 -3.36 2.66 -0.87
C LEU A 44 -4.68 1.94 -0.56
N THR A 45 -5.41 2.42 0.44
CA THR A 45 -6.63 1.75 0.92
C THR A 45 -7.85 2.67 0.75
N PRO A 46 -8.97 2.19 0.18
CA PRO A 46 -10.24 2.92 0.18
C PRO A 46 -10.74 3.16 1.60
N VAL A 47 -11.14 4.39 1.92
CA VAL A 47 -11.67 4.73 3.26
C VAL A 47 -13.11 4.26 3.47
N ASN A 48 -13.84 4.08 2.37
CA ASN A 48 -15.21 3.59 2.30
C ASN A 48 -15.28 2.44 1.27
N PRO A 49 -16.28 1.55 1.37
CA PRO A 49 -16.58 0.59 0.31
C PRO A 49 -16.76 1.29 -1.03
N LEU A 50 -16.14 0.75 -2.08
CA LEU A 50 -16.23 1.29 -3.43
C LEU A 50 -17.52 0.85 -4.11
N GLN A 51 -18.16 1.75 -4.83
CA GLN A 51 -19.23 1.38 -5.76
C GLN A 51 -18.61 0.80 -7.04
N GLU A 52 -19.38 0.06 -7.84
CA GLU A 52 -18.86 -0.61 -9.05
C GLU A 52 -18.15 0.36 -10.00
N GLN A 53 -18.67 1.58 -10.15
CA GLN A 53 -18.05 2.61 -10.99
C GLN A 53 -16.75 3.19 -10.43
N ASP A 54 -16.51 3.08 -9.12
CA ASP A 54 -15.29 3.58 -8.48
C ASP A 54 -14.13 2.58 -8.57
N ILE A 55 -14.44 1.29 -8.77
CA ILE A 55 -13.44 0.20 -8.80
C ILE A 55 -12.39 0.42 -9.90
N PRO A 56 -12.74 0.75 -11.16
CA PRO A 56 -11.73 0.98 -12.20
C PRO A 56 -10.79 2.14 -11.88
N ILE A 57 -11.32 3.21 -11.28
CA ILE A 57 -10.56 4.41 -10.91
C ILE A 57 -9.58 4.08 -9.78
N PHE A 58 -10.07 3.37 -8.75
CA PHE A 58 -9.20 2.87 -7.68
C PHE A 58 -8.12 1.92 -8.22
N LYS A 59 -8.46 0.99 -9.12
CA LYS A 59 -7.48 0.07 -9.71
C LYS A 59 -6.39 0.81 -10.51
N SER A 60 -6.77 1.83 -11.28
CA SER A 60 -5.82 2.68 -12.02
C SER A 60 -4.89 3.47 -11.08
N ALA A 61 -5.47 4.08 -10.05
CA ALA A 61 -4.70 4.75 -9.00
C ALA A 61 -3.76 3.78 -8.30
N LEU A 62 -4.29 2.62 -7.87
CA LEU A 62 -3.52 1.58 -7.23
C LEU A 62 -2.33 1.25 -8.12
N ALA A 63 -2.53 0.80 -9.38
CA ALA A 63 -1.46 0.44 -10.32
C ALA A 63 -0.33 1.49 -10.41
N SER A 64 -0.69 2.77 -10.42
CA SER A 64 0.22 3.89 -10.64
C SER A 64 0.99 4.33 -9.40
N VAL A 65 0.45 4.18 -8.18
CA VAL A 65 1.12 4.64 -6.94
C VAL A 65 2.14 3.62 -6.43
N ASP A 66 3.35 4.11 -6.14
CA ASP A 66 4.39 3.40 -5.39
C ASP A 66 4.63 4.08 -4.04
N LEU A 67 4.47 3.33 -2.93
CA LEU A 67 4.54 3.84 -1.56
C LEU A 67 5.67 3.18 -0.78
N SER A 68 6.50 3.98 -0.11
CA SER A 68 7.44 3.45 0.87
C SER A 68 6.72 2.91 2.12
N PRO A 69 7.26 1.90 2.82
CA PRO A 69 6.62 1.24 3.97
C PRO A 69 6.19 2.15 5.11
N GLY A 70 6.83 3.31 5.30
CA GLY A 70 6.44 4.25 6.37
C GLY A 70 5.16 5.06 6.09
N LEU A 71 4.61 5.02 4.88
CA LEU A 71 3.52 5.93 4.45
C LEU A 71 2.13 5.38 4.80
N TRP A 72 1.21 6.31 5.08
CA TRP A 72 -0.22 6.03 5.09
C TRP A 72 -0.85 6.63 3.85
N ALA A 73 -1.68 5.87 3.13
CA ALA A 73 -2.37 6.39 1.96
C ALA A 73 -3.85 5.99 1.93
N ALA A 74 -4.70 6.99 1.76
CA ALA A 74 -6.14 6.85 1.71
C ALA A 74 -6.66 7.20 0.31
N PHE A 75 -7.46 6.31 -0.26
CA PHE A 75 -8.27 6.61 -1.45
C PHE A 75 -9.68 7.00 -1.00
N LEU A 76 -10.13 8.16 -1.45
CA LEU A 76 -11.43 8.73 -1.10
C LEU A 76 -12.32 8.69 -2.35
N PRO A 77 -13.33 7.79 -2.39
CA PRO A 77 -14.36 7.82 -3.43
C PRO A 77 -15.25 9.08 -3.26
N PRO A 78 -16.15 9.39 -4.21
CA PRO A 78 -16.94 10.63 -4.20
C PRO A 78 -17.75 10.83 -2.92
N SER A 79 -18.27 9.74 -2.34
CA SER A 79 -19.03 9.76 -1.08
C SER A 79 -18.21 10.26 0.13
N ALA A 80 -16.88 10.11 0.10
CA ALA A 80 -15.98 10.61 1.13
C ALA A 80 -15.30 11.92 0.73
N ALA A 81 -14.85 12.02 -0.54
CA ALA A 81 -14.13 13.19 -1.05
C ALA A 81 -14.98 14.48 -0.99
N ALA A 82 -16.29 14.39 -1.24
CA ALA A 82 -17.19 15.54 -1.17
C ALA A 82 -17.35 16.13 0.25
N LEU A 83 -17.04 15.34 1.29
CA LEU A 83 -17.09 15.78 2.69
C LEU A 83 -15.78 16.43 3.16
N ILE A 84 -14.72 16.31 2.36
CA ILE A 84 -13.37 16.75 2.70
C ILE A 84 -13.02 17.94 1.82
N LEU A 85 -13.42 19.12 2.31
CA LEU A 85 -13.25 20.40 1.62
C LEU A 85 -12.31 21.32 2.40
N PRO A 86 -11.49 22.12 1.69
CA PRO A 86 -10.70 23.16 2.31
C PRO A 86 -11.57 24.15 3.11
N PRO A 87 -10.98 24.86 4.09
CA PRO A 87 -11.63 25.99 4.74
C PRO A 87 -12.16 27.00 3.72
N ALA A 88 -13.27 27.70 4.05
CA ALA A 88 -13.96 28.62 3.13
C ALA A 88 -13.03 29.68 2.51
N ASP A 89 -12.08 30.18 3.28
CA ASP A 89 -11.07 31.17 2.87
C ASP A 89 -9.96 30.60 1.97
N ALA A 90 -9.91 29.28 1.79
CA ALA A 90 -8.95 28.55 0.96
C ALA A 90 -9.60 27.84 -0.24
N MET A 91 -10.93 27.89 -0.38
CA MET A 91 -11.65 27.09 -1.39
C MET A 91 -11.27 27.47 -2.82
N GLU A 92 -11.21 28.76 -3.15
CA GLU A 92 -10.87 29.22 -4.51
C GLU A 92 -9.49 28.71 -4.97
N GLU A 93 -8.52 28.65 -4.05
CA GLU A 93 -7.15 28.25 -4.36
C GLU A 93 -6.96 26.73 -4.36
N LEU A 94 -7.71 25.97 -3.56
CA LEU A 94 -7.45 24.54 -3.32
C LEU A 94 -8.52 23.59 -3.88
N VAL A 95 -9.72 24.07 -4.23
CA VAL A 95 -10.77 23.24 -4.83
C VAL A 95 -10.53 23.10 -6.33
N ARG A 96 -10.35 21.86 -6.77
CA ARG A 96 -9.93 21.51 -8.13
C ARG A 96 -11.07 21.04 -9.04
N ILE A 97 -12.30 20.98 -8.51
CA ILE A 97 -13.47 20.37 -9.14
C ILE A 97 -14.75 21.10 -8.70
N ASP A 98 -15.74 21.17 -9.58
CA ASP A 98 -17.04 21.75 -9.27
C ASP A 98 -17.84 20.86 -8.31
N SER A 99 -18.67 21.46 -7.45
CA SER A 99 -19.37 20.76 -6.36
C SER A 99 -20.40 19.72 -6.81
N ASP A 100 -20.87 19.79 -8.06
CA ASP A 100 -21.84 18.86 -8.65
C ASP A 100 -21.17 17.66 -9.36
N LYS A 101 -19.83 17.61 -9.40
CA LYS A 101 -19.06 16.57 -10.08
C LYS A 101 -18.43 15.59 -9.09
N PRO A 102 -18.23 14.32 -9.50
CA PRO A 102 -17.65 13.31 -8.61
C PRO A 102 -16.16 13.58 -8.40
N SER A 103 -15.78 13.88 -7.16
CA SER A 103 -14.38 14.06 -6.73
C SER A 103 -13.76 12.73 -6.34
N TYR A 104 -12.50 12.52 -6.71
CA TYR A 104 -11.71 11.37 -6.30
C TYR A 104 -10.40 11.88 -5.72
N LYS A 105 -10.17 11.62 -4.43
CA LYS A 105 -8.97 12.12 -3.75
C LYS A 105 -8.05 11.01 -3.29
N ILE A 106 -6.76 11.28 -3.34
CA ILE A 106 -5.74 10.46 -2.69
C ILE A 106 -5.00 11.32 -1.68
N ILE A 107 -5.01 10.90 -0.42
CA ILE A 107 -4.26 11.57 0.65
C ILE A 107 -3.13 10.63 1.08
N ILE A 108 -1.89 11.08 0.91
CA ILE A 108 -0.68 10.35 1.34
C ILE A 108 -0.03 11.14 2.46
N GLN A 109 0.11 10.51 3.62
CA GLN A 109 0.77 11.09 4.79
C GLN A 109 2.09 10.39 5.04
N ARG A 110 3.16 11.20 5.11
CA ARG A 110 4.45 10.79 5.68
C ARG A 110 4.48 11.23 7.14
N PRO A 111 4.34 10.30 8.10
CA PRO A 111 4.51 10.63 9.50
C PRO A 111 5.99 10.94 9.81
N GLY A 112 6.25 11.72 10.86
CA GLY A 112 7.61 12.01 11.29
C GLY A 112 7.75 13.37 11.99
N LYS A 113 8.99 13.79 12.21
CA LYS A 113 9.31 15.11 12.79
C LYS A 113 8.84 16.26 11.91
N GLU A 114 8.88 16.06 10.59
CA GLU A 114 8.29 16.95 9.60
C GLU A 114 7.16 16.19 8.88
N SER A 115 5.95 16.38 9.40
CA SER A 115 4.72 15.82 8.83
C SER A 115 4.52 16.41 7.45
N ARG A 116 4.36 15.51 6.47
CA ARG A 116 4.15 15.88 5.08
C ARG A 116 2.91 15.18 4.55
N ILE A 117 2.04 15.94 3.90
CA ILE A 117 0.81 15.43 3.29
C ILE A 117 0.80 15.81 1.81
N LEU A 118 0.54 14.83 0.96
CA LEU A 118 0.18 15.02 -0.44
C LEU A 118 -1.33 14.81 -0.54
N CYS A 119 -2.05 15.84 -0.99
CA CYS A 119 -3.48 15.76 -1.27
C CYS A 119 -3.69 15.87 -2.77
N THR A 120 -4.22 14.82 -3.38
CA THR A 120 -4.35 14.72 -4.84
C THR A 120 -5.81 14.68 -5.24
N GLU A 121 -6.19 15.45 -6.27
CA GLU A 121 -7.46 15.29 -6.99
C GLU A 121 -7.18 14.59 -8.32
N ILE A 122 -7.81 13.44 -8.54
CA ILE A 122 -7.63 12.59 -9.73
C ILE A 122 -8.91 12.43 -10.55
N SER A 123 -9.96 13.21 -10.28
CA SER A 123 -11.19 13.15 -11.07
C SER A 123 -10.99 13.64 -12.50
N GLU A 124 -11.60 12.95 -13.46
CA GLU A 124 -11.67 13.37 -14.88
C GLU A 124 -12.44 14.69 -15.06
N TYR A 125 -13.30 15.05 -14.10
CA TYR A 125 -14.08 16.29 -14.12
C TYR A 125 -13.36 17.47 -13.46
N ALA A 126 -12.16 17.26 -12.90
CA ALA A 126 -11.39 18.32 -12.30
C ALA A 126 -10.93 19.31 -13.39
N HIS A 127 -11.13 20.62 -13.16
CA HIS A 127 -10.59 21.65 -14.05
C HIS A 127 -9.07 21.79 -13.91
N ARG A 128 -8.49 21.20 -12.85
CA ARG A 128 -7.05 21.13 -12.58
C ARG A 128 -6.70 19.88 -11.75
N PRO A 129 -6.75 18.65 -12.32
CA PRO A 129 -6.28 17.46 -11.60
C PRO A 129 -4.83 17.69 -11.16
N GLY A 130 -4.48 17.24 -9.96
CA GLY A 130 -3.21 17.68 -9.39
C GLY A 130 -2.97 17.34 -7.93
N ILE A 131 -1.75 17.66 -7.49
CA ILE A 131 -1.20 17.29 -6.19
C ILE A 131 -0.81 18.56 -5.43
N ASP A 132 -1.41 18.76 -4.26
CA ASP A 132 -1.01 19.78 -3.30
C ASP A 132 -0.11 19.17 -2.23
N ILE A 133 1.02 19.82 -1.94
CA ILE A 133 2.04 19.30 -1.03
C ILE A 133 2.15 20.20 0.18
N PHE A 134 1.83 19.68 1.35
CA PHE A 134 1.86 20.39 2.62
C PHE A 134 2.98 19.88 3.51
N GLN A 135 3.65 20.80 4.22
CA GLN A 135 4.58 20.49 5.30
C GLN A 135 4.53 21.56 6.38
N GLU A 136 4.40 21.13 7.62
CA GLU A 136 4.42 22.02 8.80
C GLU A 136 3.59 23.31 8.64
N GLY A 137 2.36 23.15 8.14
CA GLY A 137 1.39 24.22 7.93
C GLY A 137 1.59 25.05 6.66
N ALA A 138 2.62 24.76 5.86
CA ALA A 138 2.89 25.45 4.60
C ALA A 138 2.47 24.61 3.38
N LEU A 139 1.85 25.25 2.39
CA LEU A 139 1.76 24.72 1.04
C LEU A 139 3.13 24.89 0.36
N LEU A 140 3.86 23.80 0.17
CA LEU A 140 5.17 23.80 -0.50
C LEU A 140 5.05 23.97 -2.01
N GLY A 141 3.91 23.56 -2.58
CA GLY A 141 3.62 23.70 -3.98
C GLY A 141 2.40 22.91 -4.42
N SER A 142 1.85 23.32 -5.56
CA SER A 142 0.71 22.69 -6.23
C SER A 142 1.12 22.31 -7.64
N PHE A 143 1.08 21.01 -7.94
CA PHE A 143 1.28 20.48 -9.28
C PHE A 143 -0.08 20.33 -9.95
N ASN A 144 -0.26 20.99 -11.09
CA ASN A 144 -1.48 20.90 -11.90
C ASN A 144 -1.13 20.19 -13.20
N TYR A 145 -1.99 19.25 -13.61
CA TYR A 145 -1.82 18.48 -14.83
C TYR A 145 -2.98 18.75 -15.78
N GLU A 146 -2.73 18.51 -17.07
CA GLU A 146 -3.73 18.72 -18.12
C GLU A 146 -4.86 17.69 -18.03
N THR A 147 -4.53 16.44 -17.71
CA THR A 147 -5.51 15.35 -17.58
C THR A 147 -5.28 14.54 -16.31
N HIS A 148 -6.29 13.77 -15.94
CA HIS A 148 -6.21 12.89 -14.78
C HIS A 148 -5.22 11.72 -14.99
N GLU A 149 -5.05 11.24 -16.22
CA GLU A 149 -4.07 10.19 -16.54
C GLU A 149 -2.64 10.68 -16.29
N ILE A 150 -2.29 11.88 -16.75
CA ILE A 150 -0.98 12.48 -16.49
C ILE A 150 -0.79 12.67 -14.97
N CYS A 151 -1.84 13.08 -14.25
CA CYS A 151 -1.78 13.20 -12.80
C CYS A 151 -1.46 11.86 -12.12
N LEU A 152 -2.02 10.75 -12.60
CA LEU A 152 -1.75 9.41 -12.07
C LEU A 152 -0.33 8.94 -12.40
N GLU A 153 0.15 9.17 -13.62
CA GLU A 153 1.51 8.83 -14.07
C GLU A 153 2.59 9.57 -13.26
N GLU A 154 2.35 10.86 -12.97
CA GLU A 154 3.28 11.70 -12.22
C GLU A 154 3.23 11.48 -10.70
N MET A 155 2.18 10.80 -10.20
CA MET A 155 1.98 10.60 -8.76
C MET A 155 3.13 9.83 -8.10
N THR A 156 3.66 8.77 -8.74
CA THR A 156 4.83 8.07 -8.20
C THR A 156 6.05 9.00 -8.11
N LYS A 157 6.26 9.89 -9.08
CA LYS A 157 7.38 10.86 -9.04
C LYS A 157 7.20 11.86 -7.91
N ALA A 158 5.98 12.37 -7.71
CA ALA A 158 5.65 13.26 -6.61
C ALA A 158 5.86 12.58 -5.25
N VAL A 159 5.41 11.33 -5.10
CA VAL A 159 5.65 10.54 -3.88
C VAL A 159 7.14 10.35 -3.66
N ARG A 160 7.91 9.96 -4.69
CA ARG A 160 9.37 9.78 -4.62
C ARG A 160 10.12 11.06 -4.20
N ALA A 161 9.73 12.20 -4.74
CA ALA A 161 10.36 13.48 -4.44
C ALA A 161 10.00 14.02 -3.05
N HIS A 162 8.73 13.88 -2.66
CA HIS A 162 8.20 14.58 -1.50
C HIS A 162 7.90 13.67 -0.31
N ALA A 163 7.26 12.52 -0.48
CA ALA A 163 6.85 11.67 0.63
C ALA A 163 7.82 10.51 0.93
N TRP A 164 8.67 10.12 -0.01
CA TRP A 164 9.50 8.92 0.13
C TRP A 164 10.41 8.94 1.34
N GLU A 165 10.45 7.82 2.05
CA GLU A 165 11.36 7.61 3.16
C GLU A 165 12.81 7.55 2.67
N LYS A 166 13.60 8.55 3.03
CA LYS A 166 15.01 8.71 2.59
C LYS A 166 15.99 7.89 3.41
N ASP A 167 15.59 7.47 4.60
CA ASP A 167 16.45 6.72 5.52
C ASP A 167 16.72 5.30 5.02
N LYS A 168 17.71 4.67 5.64
CA LYS A 168 18.03 3.27 5.35
C LYS A 168 16.90 2.39 5.88
N TRP A 169 16.21 1.73 4.95
CA TRP A 169 15.15 0.78 5.27
C TRP A 169 15.71 -0.40 6.06
N SER A 170 14.98 -0.79 7.09
CA SER A 170 15.24 -2.03 7.82
C SER A 170 14.97 -3.24 6.91
N ARG A 171 15.35 -4.43 7.39
CA ARG A 171 15.05 -5.66 6.66
C ARG A 171 13.54 -5.89 6.60
N GLU A 172 12.84 -5.51 7.66
CA GLU A 172 11.40 -5.59 7.83
C GLU A 172 10.68 -4.67 6.84
N ASP A 173 11.18 -3.43 6.65
CA ASP A 173 10.63 -2.48 5.68
C ASP A 173 10.78 -3.00 4.25
N ILE A 174 11.95 -3.54 3.89
CA ILE A 174 12.19 -4.13 2.56
C ILE A 174 11.23 -5.30 2.31
N ILE A 175 10.93 -6.09 3.34
CA ILE A 175 9.94 -7.18 3.24
C ILE A 175 8.55 -6.63 3.00
N ALA A 176 8.09 -5.73 3.87
CA ALA A 176 6.77 -5.13 3.79
C ALA A 176 6.55 -4.46 2.42
N TYR A 177 7.53 -3.69 1.94
CA TYR A 177 7.51 -3.06 0.62
C TYR A 177 7.27 -4.07 -0.51
N THR A 178 8.06 -5.14 -0.52
CA THR A 178 7.99 -6.15 -1.60
C THR A 178 6.71 -6.98 -1.52
N VAL A 179 6.22 -7.27 -0.31
CA VAL A 179 4.96 -7.98 -0.10
C VAL A 179 3.76 -7.11 -0.51
N ASN A 180 3.76 -5.81 -0.17
CA ASN A 180 2.72 -4.87 -0.61
C ASN A 180 2.68 -4.76 -2.15
N TRP A 181 3.84 -4.71 -2.80
CA TRP A 181 3.92 -4.77 -4.27
C TRP A 181 3.31 -6.07 -4.83
N PHE A 182 3.62 -7.21 -4.23
CA PHE A 182 3.10 -8.48 -4.72
C PHE A 182 1.58 -8.62 -4.51
N GLU A 183 1.08 -8.16 -3.36
CA GLU A 183 -0.36 -8.11 -3.10
C GLU A 183 -1.11 -7.23 -4.11
N LYS A 184 -0.49 -6.12 -4.49
CA LYS A 184 -0.98 -5.24 -5.54
C LYS A 184 -1.03 -5.92 -6.91
N VAL A 185 0.04 -6.64 -7.28
CA VAL A 185 0.09 -7.49 -8.49
C VAL A 185 -1.04 -8.52 -8.51
N LEU A 186 -1.29 -9.19 -7.38
CA LEU A 186 -2.39 -10.16 -7.26
C LEU A 186 -3.77 -9.50 -7.37
N SER A 187 -3.95 -8.33 -6.76
CA SER A 187 -5.24 -7.62 -6.73
C SER A 187 -5.61 -7.02 -8.10
N LEU A 188 -4.60 -6.69 -8.90
CA LEU A 188 -4.76 -6.13 -10.25
C LEU A 188 -4.67 -7.20 -11.35
N GLU A 189 -4.18 -8.40 -11.03
CA GLU A 189 -3.87 -9.47 -11.98
C GLU A 189 -2.93 -9.00 -13.11
N GLN A 190 -1.96 -8.14 -12.77
CA GLN A 190 -1.08 -7.47 -13.72
C GLN A 190 0.35 -7.41 -13.21
N ALA A 191 1.32 -7.62 -14.10
CA ALA A 191 2.75 -7.54 -13.79
C ALA A 191 3.30 -6.12 -13.80
N ASP A 192 2.75 -5.26 -14.68
CA ASP A 192 3.20 -3.89 -14.87
C ASP A 192 2.60 -2.98 -13.80
N VAL A 193 3.20 -3.06 -12.62
CA VAL A 193 2.76 -2.38 -11.42
C VAL A 193 3.94 -1.59 -10.87
N SER A 194 3.72 -0.31 -10.55
CA SER A 194 4.77 0.60 -10.10
C SER A 194 5.54 0.04 -8.89
N VAL A 195 6.87 -0.03 -9.03
CA VAL A 195 7.82 -0.52 -8.03
C VAL A 195 9.21 0.11 -8.25
N GLU A 196 9.93 0.38 -7.18
CA GLU A 196 11.35 0.66 -7.20
C GLU A 196 12.12 -0.66 -7.04
N GLU A 197 12.55 -1.24 -8.17
CA GLU A 197 13.23 -2.54 -8.22
C GLU A 197 14.48 -2.63 -7.33
N LYS A 198 15.18 -1.50 -7.12
CA LYS A 198 16.36 -1.43 -6.24
C LYS A 198 16.02 -1.46 -4.76
N ARG A 199 14.73 -1.43 -4.40
CA ARG A 199 14.20 -1.49 -3.03
C ARG A 199 13.36 -2.74 -2.79
N SER A 200 12.98 -3.45 -3.85
CA SER A 200 12.25 -4.71 -3.80
C SER A 200 13.20 -5.91 -3.77
N PHE A 201 13.09 -6.77 -2.76
CA PHE A 201 13.97 -7.95 -2.67
C PHE A 201 13.65 -9.02 -3.71
N PHE A 202 12.47 -8.97 -4.32
CA PHE A 202 12.11 -9.88 -5.42
C PHE A 202 12.93 -9.56 -6.68
N HIS A 203 13.06 -8.26 -6.99
CA HIS A 203 13.82 -7.75 -8.14
C HIS A 203 15.32 -7.67 -7.84
N SER A 204 15.69 -7.31 -6.60
CA SER A 204 17.07 -7.23 -6.12
C SER A 204 17.31 -8.12 -4.89
N PRO A 205 17.46 -9.46 -5.05
CA PRO A 205 17.62 -10.41 -3.94
C PRO A 205 18.80 -10.12 -2.99
N THR A 206 19.83 -9.43 -3.47
CA THR A 206 20.99 -9.04 -2.67
C THR A 206 20.64 -8.09 -1.51
N LEU A 207 19.52 -7.36 -1.59
CA LEU A 207 19.04 -6.46 -0.51
C LEU A 207 18.86 -7.16 0.83
N ILE A 208 18.54 -8.44 0.79
CA ILE A 208 18.37 -9.29 1.97
C ILE A 208 19.36 -10.46 1.99
N GLN A 209 20.49 -10.31 1.27
CA GLN A 209 21.58 -11.28 1.16
C GLN A 209 21.11 -12.66 0.68
N THR A 210 20.27 -12.68 -0.36
CA THR A 210 19.67 -13.92 -0.87
C THR A 210 19.79 -14.04 -2.40
N ASN A 211 19.28 -15.14 -2.95
CA ASN A 211 19.21 -15.36 -4.40
C ASN A 211 17.77 -15.38 -4.91
N ARG A 212 17.55 -15.38 -6.23
CA ARG A 212 16.20 -15.26 -6.81
C ARG A 212 15.23 -16.38 -6.41
N VAL A 213 15.71 -17.60 -6.20
CA VAL A 213 14.87 -18.73 -5.77
C VAL A 213 14.43 -18.54 -4.32
N ASP A 214 15.36 -18.20 -3.43
CA ASP A 214 15.04 -17.89 -2.04
C ASP A 214 14.12 -16.66 -1.92
N ALA A 215 14.37 -15.63 -2.72
CA ALA A 215 13.55 -14.42 -2.76
C ALA A 215 12.12 -14.76 -3.15
N LEU A 216 11.91 -15.57 -4.19
CA LEU A 216 10.58 -16.06 -4.56
C LEU A 216 9.87 -16.72 -3.38
N PHE A 217 10.46 -17.77 -2.79
CA PHE A 217 9.78 -18.50 -1.71
C PHE A 217 9.61 -17.65 -0.46
N ARG A 218 10.54 -16.74 -0.16
CA ARG A 218 10.40 -15.81 0.95
C ARG A 218 9.24 -14.84 0.74
N LEU A 219 9.04 -14.34 -0.48
CA LEU A 219 7.89 -13.50 -0.84
C LEU A 219 6.58 -14.27 -0.66
N LEU A 220 6.47 -15.46 -1.28
CA LEU A 220 5.24 -16.25 -1.23
C LEU A 220 4.89 -16.66 0.20
N THR A 221 5.87 -17.13 0.97
CA THR A 221 5.65 -17.50 2.38
C THR A 221 5.28 -16.29 3.23
N ALA A 222 5.92 -15.12 3.04
CA ALA A 222 5.58 -13.92 3.79
C ALA A 222 4.14 -13.45 3.48
N PHE A 223 3.76 -13.45 2.20
CA PHE A 223 2.41 -13.09 1.79
C PHE A 223 1.35 -14.04 2.35
N LEU A 224 1.55 -15.36 2.24
CA LEU A 224 0.60 -16.35 2.76
C LEU A 224 0.47 -16.28 4.28
N ASN A 225 1.57 -16.09 5.02
CA ASN A 225 1.49 -15.92 6.46
C ASN A 225 0.66 -14.69 6.86
N LEU A 226 0.81 -13.56 6.15
CA LEU A 226 -0.04 -12.39 6.40
C LEU A 226 -1.51 -12.68 6.11
N ARG A 227 -1.81 -13.39 5.01
CA ARG A 227 -3.18 -13.77 4.65
C ARG A 227 -3.81 -14.69 5.70
N PHE A 228 -3.08 -15.71 6.15
CA PHE A 228 -3.56 -16.62 7.18
C PHE A 228 -3.81 -15.90 8.52
N GLN A 229 -2.98 -14.90 8.86
CA GLN A 229 -3.16 -14.11 10.08
C GLN A 229 -4.30 -13.08 9.98
N ALA A 230 -4.62 -12.61 8.78
CA ALA A 230 -5.68 -11.63 8.58
C ALA A 230 -7.08 -12.21 8.71
N ASP A 231 -7.25 -13.50 8.40
CA ASP A 231 -8.54 -14.21 8.45
C ASP A 231 -8.36 -15.66 8.92
N PRO A 232 -7.85 -15.88 10.16
CA PRO A 232 -7.46 -17.21 10.62
C PRO A 232 -8.64 -18.18 10.61
N GLU A 233 -9.83 -17.73 11.01
CA GLU A 233 -11.05 -18.53 11.09
C GLU A 233 -11.39 -19.18 9.74
N ASN A 234 -11.30 -18.42 8.64
CA ASN A 234 -11.59 -18.92 7.30
C ASN A 234 -10.62 -20.02 6.87
N PHE A 235 -9.32 -19.87 7.18
CA PHE A 235 -8.32 -20.88 6.83
C PHE A 235 -8.32 -22.08 7.78
N THR A 236 -8.73 -21.91 9.04
CA THR A 236 -8.82 -23.00 10.00
C THR A 236 -10.16 -23.75 9.95
N ALA A 237 -11.22 -23.17 9.40
CA ALA A 237 -12.55 -23.78 9.33
C ALA A 237 -12.58 -25.11 8.57
N SER A 238 -11.70 -25.29 7.58
CA SER A 238 -11.57 -26.54 6.82
C SER A 238 -10.61 -27.56 7.45
N LEU A 239 -9.92 -27.20 8.55
CA LEU A 239 -8.92 -28.07 9.16
C LEU A 239 -9.55 -28.97 10.23
N PRO A 240 -9.10 -30.23 10.35
CA PRO A 240 -9.52 -31.12 11.43
C PRO A 240 -9.23 -30.52 12.81
N ASP A 241 -10.08 -30.84 13.80
CA ASP A 241 -9.91 -30.38 15.18
C ASP A 241 -8.54 -30.78 15.75
N LYS A 242 -7.97 -29.89 16.57
CA LYS A 242 -6.70 -30.17 17.29
C LYS A 242 -6.85 -31.33 18.29
N ILE A 243 -8.05 -31.60 18.78
CA ILE A 243 -8.32 -32.60 19.83
C ILE A 243 -8.67 -33.94 19.15
N GLY A 244 -7.70 -34.85 19.07
CA GLY A 244 -7.91 -36.20 18.54
C GLY A 244 -6.69 -36.73 17.81
N ASN A 245 -6.56 -36.42 16.52
CA ASN A 245 -5.55 -36.98 15.63
C ASN A 245 -4.65 -35.89 14.99
N GLY A 246 -3.58 -35.52 15.69
CA GLY A 246 -2.65 -34.47 15.24
C GLY A 246 -1.95 -34.77 13.91
N GLU A 247 -1.81 -36.05 13.52
CA GLU A 247 -1.26 -36.43 12.21
C GLU A 247 -2.21 -36.04 11.06
N ASP A 248 -3.51 -36.27 11.22
CA ASP A 248 -4.52 -35.90 10.22
C ASP A 248 -4.58 -34.37 10.04
N ARG A 249 -4.55 -33.62 11.15
CA ARG A 249 -4.53 -32.16 11.10
C ARG A 249 -3.27 -31.64 10.41
N MET A 250 -2.09 -32.15 10.79
CA MET A 250 -0.84 -31.73 10.16
C MET A 250 -0.82 -32.07 8.66
N SER A 251 -1.36 -33.22 8.27
CA SER A 251 -1.52 -33.60 6.85
C SER A 251 -2.41 -32.59 6.10
N ALA A 252 -3.55 -32.21 6.69
CA ALA A 252 -4.43 -31.19 6.13
C ALA A 252 -3.76 -29.80 6.03
N CYS A 253 -3.01 -29.37 7.05
CA CYS A 253 -2.22 -28.15 7.01
C CYS A 253 -1.17 -28.17 5.88
N ASN A 254 -0.50 -29.30 5.66
CA ASN A 254 0.45 -29.45 4.56
C ASN A 254 -0.24 -29.35 3.20
N ALA A 255 -1.38 -30.05 3.01
CA ALA A 255 -2.13 -30.00 1.75
C ALA A 255 -2.64 -28.57 1.45
N LEU A 256 -3.14 -27.86 2.47
CA LEU A 256 -3.60 -26.48 2.35
C LEU A 256 -2.44 -25.54 1.97
N ALA A 257 -1.33 -25.62 2.71
CA ALA A 257 -0.13 -24.82 2.45
C ALA A 257 0.44 -25.09 1.05
N GLU A 258 0.46 -26.36 0.62
CA GLU A 258 0.91 -26.76 -0.71
C GLU A 258 0.03 -26.18 -1.81
N SER A 259 -1.30 -26.28 -1.67
CA SER A 259 -2.26 -25.73 -2.65
C SER A 259 -2.07 -24.23 -2.84
N TYR A 260 -2.09 -23.45 -1.76
CA TYR A 260 -1.93 -21.99 -1.85
C TYR A 260 -0.56 -21.57 -2.40
N LEU A 261 0.50 -22.30 -2.04
CA LEU A 261 1.83 -22.01 -2.56
C LEU A 261 1.91 -22.31 -4.08
N LEU A 262 1.29 -23.39 -4.54
CA LEU A 262 1.19 -23.71 -5.96
C LEU A 262 0.36 -22.70 -6.74
N ASP A 263 -0.74 -22.21 -6.17
CA ASP A 263 -1.57 -21.17 -6.79
C ASP A 263 -0.78 -19.88 -6.99
N LEU A 264 -0.02 -19.43 -5.98
CA LEU A 264 0.84 -18.27 -6.12
C LEU A 264 1.98 -18.48 -7.12
N LEU A 265 2.59 -19.67 -7.16
CA LEU A 265 3.61 -20.01 -8.16
C LEU A 265 3.03 -19.99 -9.58
N ASN A 266 1.79 -20.45 -9.75
CA ASN A 266 1.07 -20.38 -11.02
C ASN A 266 0.83 -18.94 -11.44
N THR A 267 0.48 -18.05 -10.51
CA THR A 267 0.32 -16.61 -10.78
C THR A 267 1.65 -15.94 -11.14
N VAL A 268 2.73 -16.23 -10.40
CA VAL A 268 4.08 -15.76 -10.74
C VAL A 268 4.47 -16.17 -12.16
N ARG A 269 4.11 -17.39 -12.57
CA ARG A 269 4.35 -17.90 -13.92
C ARG A 269 3.45 -17.25 -14.97
N SER A 270 2.15 -17.12 -14.71
CA SER A 270 1.18 -16.58 -15.69
C SER A 270 1.44 -15.11 -15.98
N LEU A 271 1.83 -14.34 -14.96
CA LEU A 271 2.20 -12.93 -15.07
C LEU A 271 3.67 -12.73 -15.47
N ALA A 272 4.42 -13.80 -15.73
CA ALA A 272 5.83 -13.77 -16.12
C ALA A 272 6.73 -12.95 -15.17
N LEU A 273 6.40 -12.93 -13.87
CA LEU A 273 7.18 -12.20 -12.86
C LEU A 273 8.57 -12.80 -12.65
N LEU A 274 8.74 -14.09 -12.97
CA LEU A 274 10.01 -14.79 -12.92
C LEU A 274 10.16 -15.73 -14.12
N ASP A 275 11.32 -15.66 -14.79
CA ASP A 275 11.65 -16.55 -15.89
C ASP A 275 12.21 -17.88 -15.38
N PHE A 276 11.32 -18.82 -15.10
CA PHE A 276 11.67 -20.18 -14.66
C PHE A 276 12.52 -20.94 -15.68
N LYS A 277 12.45 -20.61 -16.98
CA LYS A 277 13.24 -21.28 -18.02
C LYS A 277 14.72 -20.93 -17.94
N LYS A 278 15.06 -19.82 -17.28
CA LYS A 278 16.44 -19.38 -17.04
C LYS A 278 17.07 -20.01 -15.80
N PHE A 279 16.39 -20.93 -15.11
CA PHE A 279 16.97 -21.57 -13.93
C PHE A 279 18.13 -22.49 -14.34
N THR A 280 19.22 -22.40 -13.58
CA THR A 280 20.30 -23.37 -13.65
C THR A 280 19.89 -24.68 -12.97
N GLY A 281 20.57 -25.78 -13.27
CA GLY A 281 20.31 -27.05 -12.58
C GLY A 281 20.50 -26.98 -11.05
N GLN A 282 21.32 -26.06 -10.54
CA GLN A 282 21.44 -25.80 -9.11
C GLN A 282 20.20 -25.10 -8.55
N GLU A 283 19.64 -24.16 -9.29
CA GLU A 283 18.43 -23.43 -8.91
C GLU A 283 17.18 -24.29 -8.99
N GLU A 284 17.08 -25.21 -9.95
CA GLU A 284 16.00 -26.19 -10.00
C GLU A 284 16.00 -27.11 -8.77
N LYS A 285 17.18 -27.60 -8.37
CA LYS A 285 17.32 -28.39 -7.13
C LYS A 285 16.93 -27.57 -5.91
N LYS A 286 17.44 -26.33 -5.83
CA LYS A 286 17.12 -25.41 -4.75
C LYS A 286 15.64 -25.07 -4.70
N PHE A 287 14.99 -24.89 -5.84
CA PHE A 287 13.56 -24.61 -5.95
C PHE A 287 12.73 -25.73 -5.31
N LYS A 288 13.05 -27.00 -5.61
CA LYS A 288 12.37 -28.15 -4.97
C LYS A 288 12.59 -28.17 -3.46
N THR A 289 13.82 -27.92 -3.00
CA THR A 289 14.14 -27.85 -1.57
C THR A 289 13.37 -26.73 -0.87
N GLU A 290 13.36 -25.54 -1.46
CA GLU A 290 12.69 -24.36 -0.90
C GLU A 290 11.17 -24.51 -0.92
N PHE A 291 10.60 -25.13 -1.96
CA PHE A 291 9.19 -25.49 -1.99
C PHE A 291 8.80 -26.35 -0.78
N THR A 292 9.47 -27.48 -0.58
CA THR A 292 9.20 -28.36 0.56
C THR A 292 9.41 -27.66 1.91
N ARG A 293 10.44 -26.80 2.00
CA ARG A 293 10.72 -26.02 3.22
C ARG A 293 9.61 -25.02 3.52
N SER A 294 9.13 -24.30 2.50
CA SER A 294 8.04 -23.33 2.62
C SER A 294 6.73 -24.01 3.00
N VAL A 295 6.36 -25.12 2.36
CA VAL A 295 5.16 -25.89 2.73
C VAL A 295 5.22 -26.32 4.19
N ARG A 296 6.33 -26.92 4.64
CA ARG A 296 6.48 -27.35 6.04
C ARG A 296 6.37 -26.18 7.02
N LYS A 297 6.95 -25.03 6.68
CA LYS A 297 6.89 -23.84 7.54
C LYS A 297 5.45 -23.31 7.63
N LEU A 298 4.79 -23.11 6.49
CA LEU A 298 3.42 -22.63 6.41
C LEU A 298 2.45 -23.57 7.14
N ALA A 299 2.60 -24.88 6.95
CA ALA A 299 1.81 -25.89 7.64
C ALA A 299 2.00 -25.84 9.16
N SER A 300 3.24 -25.67 9.63
CA SER A 300 3.53 -25.49 11.06
C SER A 300 2.96 -24.19 11.62
N ASP A 301 2.94 -23.12 10.84
CA ASP A 301 2.37 -21.83 11.25
C ASP A 301 0.83 -21.94 11.33
N LEU A 302 0.18 -22.59 10.36
CA LEU A 302 -1.27 -22.89 10.36
C LEU A 302 -1.69 -23.80 11.52
N ASP A 303 -0.90 -24.84 11.82
CA ASP A 303 -1.22 -25.76 12.91
C ASP A 303 -1.22 -25.05 14.28
N LYS A 304 -0.36 -24.03 14.45
CA LYS A 304 -0.31 -23.20 15.66
C LYS A 304 -1.46 -22.20 15.76
N MET A 305 -2.14 -21.86 14.67
CA MET A 305 -3.28 -20.95 14.73
C MET A 305 -4.39 -21.61 15.53
N ASP A 306 -4.95 -20.87 16.49
CA ASP A 306 -6.12 -21.30 17.22
C ASP A 306 -7.36 -21.05 16.37
N SER A 307 -8.20 -22.09 16.29
CA SER A 307 -9.56 -22.02 15.77
C SER A 307 -10.49 -21.41 16.80
#